data_AF-A0AAE4T3I9-F1
#
_entry.id   AF-A0AAE4T3I9-F1
#
_cell.length_a   1.000
_cell.length_b   1.000
_cell.length_c   1.000
_cell.angle_alpha   90.00
_cell.angle_beta   90.00
_cell.angle_gamma   90.00
#
_symmetry.space_group_name_H-M   'P 1'
#
loop_
_entity.id
_entity.type
_entity.pdbx_description
1 polymer ?
#
loop_
_entity_poly.entity_id
_entity_poly.type
_entity_poly.pdbx_seq_one_letter_code
_entity_poly.pdbx_strand_id
1 'polypeptide(L)'
;MIDVEEIIERLSRLSYGEALAYWIKNEMEEAEFYRQLAERAKDLGLPGSLVETFKKLSKDSEKHAKELTRLFRETYSREPGGDIPPIEVLPLLSEFERADRLEEVITSAMESELIAMNAYRTLAEKVDDPRLRELYLRLSEVERTHYEALKREYEKLGG
;
A
#
# COMPACT_ATOMS: atom_id res chain seq x y z
N MET A 1 -17.30 5.97 8.20
CA MET A 1 -16.07 5.37 7.65
C MET A 1 -16.22 5.38 6.14
N ILE A 2 -15.21 5.83 5.42
CA ILE A 2 -15.20 5.74 3.96
C ILE A 2 -15.03 4.26 3.62
N ASP A 3 -15.91 3.74 2.77
CA ASP A 3 -15.89 2.34 2.33
C ASP A 3 -14.85 2.17 1.21
N VAL A 4 -14.20 1.00 1.13
CA VAL A 4 -13.32 0.61 0.03
C VAL A 4 -14.03 0.76 -1.32
N GLU A 5 -15.33 0.44 -1.39
CA GLU A 5 -16.13 0.60 -2.61
C GLU A 5 -16.23 2.06 -3.04
N GLU A 6 -16.37 2.99 -2.10
CA GLU A 6 -16.43 4.44 -2.37
C GLU A 6 -15.08 4.95 -2.91
N ILE A 7 -13.97 4.44 -2.37
CA ILE A 7 -12.62 4.77 -2.84
C ILE A 7 -12.42 4.26 -4.27
N ILE A 8 -12.79 3.01 -4.54
CA ILE A 8 -12.72 2.43 -5.90
C ILE A 8 -13.54 3.29 -6.88
N GLU A 9 -14.75 3.69 -6.50
CA GLU A 9 -15.58 4.54 -7.37
C GLU A 9 -14.92 5.89 -7.67
N ARG A 10 -14.33 6.55 -6.66
CA ARG A 10 -13.58 7.80 -6.85
C ARG A 10 -12.35 7.61 -7.73
N LEU A 11 -11.60 6.54 -7.51
CA LEU A 11 -10.38 6.22 -8.26
C LEU A 11 -10.69 5.90 -9.73
N SER A 12 -11.79 5.21 -10.01
CA SER A 12 -12.19 4.85 -11.38
C SER A 12 -12.46 6.05 -12.30
N ARG A 13 -12.69 7.23 -11.72
CA ARG A 13 -13.00 8.48 -12.43
C ARG A 13 -11.77 9.38 -12.62
N LEU A 14 -10.61 9.00 -12.09
CA LEU A 14 -9.40 9.78 -12.20
C LEU A 14 -8.83 9.76 -13.61
N SER A 15 -8.23 10.87 -14.01
CA SER A 15 -7.27 10.86 -15.12
C SER A 15 -6.00 10.10 -14.75
N TYR A 16 -5.21 9.69 -15.76
CA TYR A 16 -3.91 9.05 -15.53
C TYR A 16 -2.98 9.85 -14.61
N GLY A 17 -2.95 11.18 -14.77
CA GLY A 17 -2.14 12.04 -13.91
C GLY A 17 -2.64 12.05 -12.46
N GLU A 18 -3.94 12.13 -12.24
CA GLU A 18 -4.50 12.08 -10.88
C GLU A 18 -4.29 10.72 -10.23
N ALA A 19 -4.38 9.62 -11.00
CA ALA A 19 -4.09 8.28 -10.49
C ALA A 19 -2.61 8.13 -10.09
N LEU A 20 -1.68 8.67 -10.87
CA LEU A 20 -0.26 8.72 -10.50
C LEU A 20 -0.03 9.56 -9.22
N ALA A 21 -0.67 10.72 -9.13
CA ALA A 21 -0.57 11.57 -7.94
C ALA A 21 -1.13 10.89 -6.68
N TYR A 22 -2.24 10.16 -6.83
CA TYR A 22 -2.81 9.34 -5.76
C TYR A 22 -1.86 8.23 -5.32
N TRP A 23 -1.27 7.50 -6.26
CA TRP A 23 -0.37 6.39 -5.96
C TRP A 23 0.92 6.88 -5.28
N ILE A 24 1.49 8.00 -5.72
CA ILE A 24 2.65 8.63 -5.03
C ILE A 24 2.34 8.87 -3.56
N LYS A 25 1.15 9.41 -3.27
CA LYS A 25 0.75 9.69 -1.88
C LYS A 25 0.57 8.39 -1.09
N ASN A 26 -0.07 7.36 -1.68
CA ASN A 26 -0.24 6.06 -1.02
C ASN A 26 1.10 5.43 -0.65
N GLU A 27 2.03 5.35 -1.61
CA GLU A 27 3.36 4.78 -1.41
C GLU A 27 4.17 5.52 -0.33
N MET A 28 3.98 6.84 -0.18
CA MET A 28 4.59 7.61 0.91
C MET A 28 3.98 7.30 2.27
N GLU A 29 2.66 7.19 2.35
CA GLU A 29 1.94 6.85 3.58
C GLU A 29 2.22 5.40 4.00
N GLU A 30 2.26 4.47 3.05
CA GLU A 30 2.62 3.07 3.25
C GLU A 30 4.07 2.92 3.71
N ALA A 31 5.00 3.64 3.07
CA ALA A 31 6.39 3.68 3.50
C ALA A 31 6.55 4.11 4.96
N GLU A 32 5.85 5.16 5.36
CA GLU A 32 5.87 5.67 6.73
C GLU A 32 5.22 4.67 7.69
N PHE A 33 4.08 4.10 7.31
CA PHE A 33 3.37 3.12 8.10
C PHE A 33 4.22 1.87 8.39
N TYR A 34 4.86 1.30 7.36
CA TYR A 34 5.76 0.16 7.55
C TYR A 34 7.01 0.49 8.37
N ARG A 35 7.49 1.73 8.31
CA ARG A 35 8.59 2.19 9.17
C ARG A 35 8.17 2.16 10.64
N GLN A 36 6.98 2.68 10.95
CA GLN A 36 6.42 2.67 12.31
C GLN A 36 6.14 1.24 12.80
N LEU A 37 5.65 0.37 11.92
CA LEU A 37 5.51 -1.07 12.21
C LEU A 37 6.85 -1.73 12.55
N ALA A 38 7.91 -1.43 11.79
CA ALA A 38 9.23 -1.98 12.08
C ALA A 38 9.76 -1.52 13.45
N GLU A 39 9.55 -0.25 13.81
CA GLU A 39 9.94 0.31 15.11
C GLU A 39 9.13 -0.33 16.25
N ARG A 40 7.81 -0.37 16.14
CA ARG A 40 6.94 -1.02 17.14
C ARG A 40 7.25 -2.49 17.30
N ALA A 41 7.45 -3.22 16.21
CA ALA A 41 7.81 -4.64 16.24
C ALA A 41 9.13 -4.86 16.98
N LYS A 42 10.10 -3.98 16.77
CA LYS A 42 11.38 -4.00 17.51
C LYS A 42 11.18 -3.73 19.00
N ASP A 43 10.38 -2.73 19.36
CA ASP A 43 10.13 -2.34 20.75
C ASP A 43 9.37 -3.42 21.54
N LEU A 44 8.46 -4.13 20.88
CA LEU A 44 7.73 -5.28 21.42
C LEU A 44 8.57 -6.57 21.46
N GLY A 45 9.82 -6.55 20.99
CA GLY A 45 10.70 -7.72 20.95
C GLY A 45 10.23 -8.80 19.97
N LEU A 46 9.50 -8.43 18.92
CA LEU A 46 9.05 -9.35 17.88
C LEU A 46 10.24 -9.90 17.07
N PRO A 47 10.08 -11.04 16.37
CA PRO A 47 11.16 -11.67 15.63
C PRO A 47 11.84 -10.73 14.63
N GLY A 48 13.17 -10.74 14.61
CA GLY A 48 13.97 -9.84 13.77
C GLY A 48 13.69 -9.97 12.27
N SER A 49 13.26 -11.15 11.80
CA SER A 49 12.87 -11.35 10.40
C SER A 49 11.62 -10.55 10.00
N LEU A 50 10.67 -10.39 10.93
CA LEU A 50 9.49 -9.56 10.71
C LEU A 50 9.87 -8.07 10.66
N VAL A 51 10.71 -7.63 11.60
CA VAL A 51 11.23 -6.24 11.63
C VAL A 51 11.93 -5.91 10.31
N GLU A 52 12.77 -6.81 9.81
CA GLU A 52 13.45 -6.60 8.52
C GLU A 52 12.48 -6.66 7.32
N THR A 53 11.41 -7.46 7.40
CA THR A 53 10.37 -7.48 6.36
C THR A 53 9.64 -6.14 6.29
N PHE A 54 9.19 -5.58 7.41
CA PHE A 54 8.57 -4.26 7.43
C PHE A 54 9.52 -3.15 6.95
N LYS A 55 10.80 -3.18 7.35
CA LYS A 55 11.80 -2.24 6.80
C LYS A 55 11.98 -2.38 5.31
N LYS A 56 11.88 -3.60 4.76
CA LYS A 56 12.00 -3.83 3.33
C LYS A 56 10.79 -3.25 2.60
N LEU A 57 9.57 -3.55 3.05
CA LEU A 57 8.35 -2.98 2.47
C LEU A 57 8.39 -1.44 2.50
N SER A 58 8.73 -0.85 3.66
CA SER A 58 8.92 0.59 3.78
C SER A 58 9.88 1.18 2.73
N LYS A 59 11.02 0.53 2.49
CA LYS A 59 12.01 0.97 1.49
C LYS A 59 11.54 0.75 0.05
N ASP A 60 10.83 -0.34 -0.21
CA ASP A 60 10.27 -0.64 -1.52
C ASP A 60 9.23 0.44 -1.88
N SER A 61 8.32 0.78 -0.95
CA SER A 61 7.31 1.83 -1.17
C SER A 61 7.93 3.23 -1.32
N GLU A 62 8.94 3.58 -0.50
CA GLU A 62 9.70 4.83 -0.69
C GLU A 62 10.33 4.93 -2.08
N LYS A 63 10.81 3.81 -2.63
CA LYS A 63 11.44 3.77 -3.94
C LYS A 63 10.40 3.99 -5.03
N HIS A 64 9.24 3.33 -4.96
CA HIS A 64 8.13 3.56 -5.87
C HIS A 64 7.69 5.03 -5.87
N ALA A 65 7.44 5.61 -4.69
CA ALA A 65 7.07 7.03 -4.55
C ALA A 65 8.09 7.97 -5.24
N LYS A 66 9.40 7.71 -5.07
CA LYS A 66 10.47 8.51 -5.71
C LYS A 66 10.46 8.38 -7.23
N GLU A 67 10.36 7.15 -7.75
CA GLU A 67 10.30 6.88 -9.19
C GLU A 67 9.08 7.55 -9.83
N LEU A 68 7.93 7.46 -9.19
CA LEU A 68 6.68 8.04 -9.67
C LEU A 68 6.66 9.56 -9.58
N THR A 69 7.19 10.13 -8.50
CA THR A 69 7.33 11.59 -8.37
C THR A 69 8.17 12.15 -9.50
N ARG A 70 9.26 11.46 -9.86
CA ARG A 70 10.10 11.85 -10.99
C ARG A 70 9.31 11.81 -12.30
N LEU A 71 8.65 10.69 -12.59
CA LEU A 71 7.81 10.53 -13.79
C LEU A 71 6.72 11.61 -13.87
N PHE A 72 6.04 11.88 -12.75
CA PHE A 72 4.95 12.84 -12.68
C PHE A 72 5.44 14.26 -12.95
N ARG A 73 6.55 14.69 -12.33
CA ARG A 73 7.12 16.02 -12.56
C ARG A 73 7.61 16.19 -13.99
N GLU A 74 8.27 15.18 -14.56
CA GLU A 74 8.72 15.18 -15.96
C GLU A 74 7.54 15.30 -16.94
N THR A 75 6.38 14.72 -16.60
CA THR A 75 5.20 14.69 -17.48
C THR A 75 4.29 15.92 -17.30
N TYR A 76 4.04 16.35 -16.07
CA TYR A 76 2.99 17.34 -15.74
C TYR A 76 3.52 18.68 -15.24
N SER A 77 4.82 18.82 -14.97
CA SER A 77 5.45 20.07 -14.51
C SER A 77 4.75 20.73 -13.30
N ARG A 78 4.16 19.91 -12.42
CA ARG A 78 3.51 20.33 -11.17
C ARG A 78 3.76 19.30 -10.06
N GLU A 79 3.44 19.66 -8.83
CA GLU A 79 3.48 18.72 -7.71
C GLU A 79 2.25 17.78 -7.70
N PRO A 80 2.42 16.51 -7.28
CA PRO A 80 1.31 15.58 -7.12
C PRO A 80 0.43 16.03 -5.94
N GLY A 81 -0.90 15.88 -6.10
CA GLY A 81 -1.87 16.17 -5.05
C GLY A 81 -3.13 15.31 -5.20
N GLY A 82 -3.85 15.12 -4.10
CA GLY A 82 -5.09 14.34 -4.06
C GLY A 82 -5.65 14.16 -2.66
N ASP A 83 -6.99 14.16 -2.57
CA ASP A 83 -7.76 14.09 -1.31
C ASP A 83 -8.50 12.75 -1.16
N ILE A 84 -8.12 11.74 -1.94
CA ILE A 84 -8.63 10.38 -1.77
C ILE A 84 -7.82 9.71 -0.64
N PRO A 85 -8.47 9.09 0.36
CA PRO A 85 -7.78 8.36 1.41
C PRO A 85 -6.90 7.23 0.85
N PRO A 86 -5.74 6.95 1.47
CA PRO A 86 -4.81 5.96 0.98
C PRO A 86 -5.30 4.54 1.29
N ILE A 87 -5.74 3.82 0.26
CA ILE A 87 -6.31 2.47 0.38
C ILE A 87 -5.34 1.44 0.95
N GLU A 88 -4.02 1.61 0.70
CA GLU A 88 -2.97 0.68 1.12
C GLU A 88 -2.77 0.64 2.64
N VAL A 89 -3.08 1.75 3.33
CA VAL A 89 -2.95 1.86 4.80
C VAL A 89 -4.27 2.05 5.53
N LEU A 90 -5.37 2.34 4.81
CA LEU A 90 -6.68 2.60 5.42
C LEU A 90 -7.16 1.48 6.37
N PRO A 91 -7.06 0.18 6.01
CA PRO A 91 -7.42 -0.92 6.91
C PRO A 91 -6.59 -0.97 8.20
N LEU A 92 -5.40 -0.37 8.19
CA LEU A 92 -4.43 -0.47 9.28
C LEU A 92 -4.54 0.67 10.30
N LEU A 93 -5.17 1.78 9.94
CA LEU A 93 -5.27 2.99 10.78
C LEU A 93 -5.95 2.73 12.14
N SER A 94 -6.85 1.76 12.25
CA SER A 94 -7.54 1.43 13.50
C SER A 94 -6.95 0.24 14.28
N GLU A 95 -6.22 -0.66 13.60
CA GLU A 95 -5.71 -1.89 14.19
C GLU A 95 -4.32 -1.70 14.81
N PHE A 96 -3.52 -0.78 14.28
CA PHE A 96 -2.16 -0.50 14.77
C PHE A 96 -2.12 -0.01 16.23
N GLU A 97 -3.15 0.68 16.70
CA GLU A 97 -3.24 1.14 18.08
C GLU A 97 -3.56 0.01 19.06
N ARG A 98 -4.13 -1.11 18.58
CA ARG A 98 -4.71 -2.18 19.42
C ARG A 98 -3.91 -3.46 19.46
N ALA A 99 -3.08 -3.72 18.44
CA ALA A 99 -2.35 -4.97 18.33
C ALA A 99 -1.18 -5.02 19.33
N ASP A 100 -1.34 -5.87 20.34
CA ASP A 100 -0.29 -6.22 21.32
C ASP A 100 0.37 -7.56 20.97
N ARG A 101 -0.14 -8.26 19.93
CA ARG A 101 0.31 -9.58 19.52
C ARG A 101 0.86 -9.58 18.10
N LEU A 102 1.96 -10.31 17.94
CA LEU A 102 2.64 -10.56 16.67
C LEU A 102 1.68 -10.97 15.54
N GLU A 103 0.77 -11.91 15.85
CA GLU A 103 -0.19 -12.48 14.91
C GLU A 103 -1.15 -11.41 14.37
N GLU A 104 -1.72 -10.58 15.26
CA GLU A 104 -2.67 -9.53 14.88
C GLU A 104 -2.01 -8.47 13.97
N VAL A 105 -0.75 -8.11 14.26
CA VAL A 105 0.00 -7.14 13.45
C VAL A 105 0.21 -7.66 12.03
N ILE A 106 0.68 -8.91 11.90
CA ILE A 106 1.01 -9.47 10.58
C ILE A 106 -0.23 -9.82 9.77
N THR A 107 -1.31 -10.32 10.41
CA THR A 107 -2.57 -10.60 9.72
C THR A 107 -3.24 -9.32 9.24
N SER A 108 -3.19 -8.24 10.02
CA SER A 108 -3.74 -6.94 9.61
C SER A 108 -2.97 -6.38 8.42
N ALA A 109 -1.63 -6.42 8.46
CA ALA A 109 -0.78 -6.01 7.33
C ALA A 109 -1.12 -6.83 6.07
N MET A 110 -1.23 -8.15 6.19
CA MET A 110 -1.63 -9.03 5.08
C MET A 110 -3.03 -8.70 4.54
N GLU A 111 -4.00 -8.40 5.41
CA GLU A 111 -5.35 -8.04 5.00
C GLU A 111 -5.36 -6.72 4.22
N SER A 112 -4.58 -5.73 4.66
CA SER A 112 -4.46 -4.45 3.96
C SER A 112 -3.93 -4.61 2.54
N GLU A 113 -2.84 -5.35 2.38
CA GLU A 113 -2.24 -5.67 1.08
C GLU A 113 -3.23 -6.41 0.17
N LEU A 114 -3.99 -7.35 0.73
CA LEU A 114 -4.99 -8.11 -0.01
C LEU A 114 -6.15 -7.22 -0.47
N ILE A 115 -6.61 -6.29 0.37
CA ILE A 115 -7.64 -5.30 0.02
C ILE A 115 -7.15 -4.38 -1.10
N ALA A 116 -5.94 -3.83 -0.97
CA ALA A 116 -5.35 -2.96 -1.99
C ALA A 116 -5.16 -3.69 -3.32
N MET A 117 -4.62 -4.92 -3.29
CA MET A 117 -4.51 -5.80 -4.48
C MET A 117 -5.86 -5.96 -5.19
N ASN A 118 -6.90 -6.34 -4.45
CA ASN A 118 -8.23 -6.58 -5.02
C ASN A 118 -8.88 -5.29 -5.55
N ALA A 119 -8.68 -4.17 -4.87
CA ALA A 119 -9.16 -2.87 -5.30
C ALA A 119 -8.52 -2.46 -6.63
N TYR A 120 -7.20 -2.62 -6.77
CA TYR A 120 -6.49 -2.32 -8.01
C TYR A 120 -6.89 -3.25 -9.17
N ARG A 121 -7.12 -4.54 -8.92
CA ARG A 121 -7.70 -5.44 -9.94
C ARG A 121 -9.07 -4.97 -10.41
N THR A 122 -9.92 -4.59 -9.47
CA THR A 122 -11.27 -4.08 -9.77
C THR A 122 -11.18 -2.78 -10.58
N LEU A 123 -10.26 -1.87 -10.24
CA LEU A 123 -10.03 -0.64 -10.98
C LEU A 123 -9.58 -0.89 -12.41
N ALA A 124 -8.69 -1.85 -12.64
CA ALA A 124 -8.24 -2.22 -13.98
C ALA A 124 -9.39 -2.69 -14.90
N GLU A 125 -10.42 -3.31 -14.33
CA GLU A 125 -11.62 -3.75 -15.04
C GLU A 125 -12.61 -2.59 -15.31
N LYS A 126 -12.60 -1.56 -14.47
CA LYS A 126 -13.54 -0.42 -14.54
C LYS A 126 -13.10 0.71 -15.46
N VAL A 127 -11.82 0.77 -15.85
CA VAL A 127 -11.28 1.87 -16.66
C VAL A 127 -11.14 1.53 -18.14
N ASP A 128 -11.48 2.51 -18.98
CA ASP A 128 -11.32 2.45 -20.43
C ASP A 128 -9.93 2.87 -20.91
N ASP A 129 -9.25 3.79 -20.20
CA ASP A 129 -7.90 4.25 -20.59
C ASP A 129 -6.90 3.08 -20.39
N PRO A 130 -6.25 2.59 -21.46
CA PRO A 130 -5.33 1.47 -21.38
C PRO A 130 -4.13 1.75 -20.46
N ARG A 131 -3.72 3.02 -20.31
CA ARG A 131 -2.62 3.41 -19.39
C ARG A 131 -3.03 3.28 -17.94
N LEU A 132 -4.28 3.65 -17.61
CA LEU A 132 -4.83 3.45 -16.27
C LEU A 132 -4.98 1.95 -15.97
N ARG A 133 -5.46 1.17 -16.93
CA ARG A 133 -5.56 -0.29 -16.79
C ARG A 133 -4.19 -0.91 -16.51
N GLU A 134 -3.18 -0.58 -17.31
CA GLU A 134 -1.81 -1.07 -17.11
C GLU A 134 -1.24 -0.64 -15.76
N LEU A 135 -1.46 0.61 -15.37
CA LEU A 135 -1.05 1.13 -14.07
C LEU A 135 -1.67 0.29 -12.94
N TYR A 136 -2.99 0.15 -12.90
CA TYR A 136 -3.67 -0.59 -11.84
C TYR A 136 -3.30 -2.08 -11.80
N LEU A 137 -3.08 -2.72 -12.95
CA LEU A 137 -2.55 -4.09 -12.97
C LEU A 137 -1.15 -4.18 -12.36
N ARG A 138 -0.29 -3.19 -12.62
CA ARG A 138 1.02 -3.10 -11.98
C ARG A 138 0.90 -2.89 -10.48
N LEU A 139 -0.03 -2.06 -10.01
CA LEU A 139 -0.26 -1.83 -8.58
C LEU A 139 -0.69 -3.11 -7.88
N SER A 140 -1.67 -3.80 -8.45
CA SER A 140 -2.09 -5.11 -7.95
C SER A 140 -0.94 -6.10 -7.81
N GLU A 141 0.03 -6.07 -8.73
CA GLU A 141 1.17 -6.99 -8.69
C GLU A 141 2.20 -6.60 -7.61
N VAL A 142 2.36 -5.30 -7.35
CA VAL A 142 3.15 -4.79 -6.22
C VAL A 142 2.54 -5.27 -4.91
N GLU A 143 1.26 -5.03 -4.67
CA GLU A 143 0.61 -5.43 -3.40
C GLU A 143 0.58 -6.95 -3.24
N ARG A 144 0.42 -7.71 -4.34
CA ARG A 144 0.57 -9.17 -4.29
C ARG A 144 1.96 -9.58 -3.78
N THR A 145 3.01 -8.89 -4.24
CA THR A 145 4.39 -9.17 -3.82
C THR A 145 4.62 -8.84 -2.35
N HIS A 146 4.05 -7.73 -1.87
CA HIS A 146 4.07 -7.34 -0.46
C HIS A 146 3.30 -8.34 0.42
N TYR A 147 2.07 -8.68 0.05
CA TYR A 147 1.26 -9.72 0.68
C TYR A 147 2.04 -11.04 0.81
N GLU A 148 2.68 -11.50 -0.26
CA GLU A 148 3.46 -12.74 -0.23
C GLU A 148 4.69 -12.65 0.66
N ALA A 149 5.31 -11.48 0.80
CA ALA A 149 6.41 -11.26 1.75
C ALA A 149 5.94 -11.41 3.19
N LEU A 150 4.80 -10.80 3.53
CA LEU A 150 4.18 -10.92 4.85
C LEU A 150 3.72 -12.35 5.12
N LYS A 151 3.05 -13.00 4.15
CA LYS A 151 2.58 -14.38 4.28
C LYS A 151 3.72 -15.35 4.58
N ARG A 152 4.87 -15.20 3.92
CA ARG A 152 6.06 -16.01 4.20
C ARG A 152 6.59 -15.83 5.62
N GLU A 153 6.49 -14.64 6.19
CA GLU A 153 6.84 -14.43 7.59
C GLU A 153 5.79 -15.03 8.52
N TYR A 154 4.49 -14.90 8.20
CA TYR A 154 3.40 -15.50 8.97
C TYR A 154 3.56 -17.03 9.10
N GLU A 155 3.81 -17.72 7.98
CA GLU A 155 4.04 -19.17 7.94
C GLU A 155 5.25 -19.60 8.78
N LYS A 156 6.31 -18.78 8.86
CA LYS A 156 7.50 -19.08 9.70
C LYS A 156 7.21 -18.96 11.19
N LEU A 157 6.23 -18.14 11.56
CA LEU A 157 5.87 -17.88 12.95
C LEU A 157 4.93 -18.94 13.53
N GLY A 158 4.61 -19.99 12.76
CA GLY A 158 3.70 -21.05 13.16
C GLY A 158 2.24 -20.78 12.77
N GLY A 159 2.02 -19.85 11.84
CA GLY A 159 0.76 -19.68 11.11
C GLY A 159 0.54 -20.78 10.08
#